data_AF-A0A9N9L2J5-F1
#
_entry.id   AF-A0A9N9L2J5-F1
#
_cell.length_a   1.000
_cell.length_b   1.000
_cell.length_c   1.000
_cell.angle_alpha   90.00
_cell.angle_beta   90.00
_cell.angle_gamma   90.00
#
_symmetry.space_group_name_H-M   'P 1'
#
loop_
_entity.id
_entity.type
_entity.pdbx_description
1 polymer ?
#
loop_
_entity_poly.entity_id
_entity_poly.type
_entity_poly.pdbx_seq_one_letter_code
_entity_poly.pdbx_strand_id
1 'polypeptide(L)'
;MKFTLAFLVTLLAFAPAALASVVAIPGAETNNPNALIEKRDMHRQLFCVDYDRAKNLVEGGEVSEDNDATDNACAMYRRRNTGNKKWDKCPDCYIRVLKGSNIHVCISEGRHMGGDEMTYYCKKSGAHHGHT
;
A
#
# COMPACT_ATOMS: atom_id res chain seq x y z
N MET A 1 26.42 -57.24 -47.19
CA MET A 1 25.77 -56.42 -46.15
C MET A 1 25.57 -55.02 -46.72
N LYS A 2 24.32 -54.53 -46.75
CA LYS A 2 23.93 -53.18 -47.18
C LYS A 2 24.12 -52.21 -46.01
N PHE A 3 24.78 -51.07 -46.20
CA PHE A 3 24.53 -49.87 -45.40
C PHE A 3 24.70 -48.61 -46.26
N THR A 4 23.56 -48.00 -46.54
CA THR A 4 23.37 -46.63 -47.00
C THR A 4 23.66 -45.67 -45.84
N LEU A 5 24.27 -44.50 -46.08
CA LEU A 5 23.77 -43.22 -45.53
C LEU A 5 24.54 -42.03 -46.11
N ALA A 6 23.80 -41.14 -46.78
CA ALA A 6 24.25 -39.85 -47.26
C ALA A 6 24.36 -38.87 -46.08
N PHE A 7 25.47 -38.15 -45.98
CA PHE A 7 25.61 -37.02 -45.06
C PHE A 7 25.14 -35.75 -45.76
N LEU A 8 24.00 -35.22 -45.32
CA LEU A 8 23.55 -33.86 -45.60
C LEU A 8 23.01 -33.27 -44.30
N VAL A 9 23.78 -32.42 -43.63
CA VAL A 9 23.26 -31.52 -42.58
C VAL A 9 23.96 -30.17 -42.69
N THR A 10 23.30 -29.31 -43.46
CA THR A 10 22.92 -27.91 -43.20
C THR A 10 23.80 -27.06 -42.27
N LEU A 11 24.48 -26.08 -42.88
CA LEU A 11 25.13 -24.95 -42.23
C LEU A 11 24.06 -23.97 -41.71
N LEU A 12 23.86 -23.87 -40.38
CA LEU A 12 23.04 -22.84 -39.76
C LEU A 12 23.93 -21.63 -39.42
N ALA A 13 23.75 -20.55 -40.16
CA ALA A 13 24.33 -19.25 -39.86
C ALA A 13 23.66 -18.66 -38.61
N PHE A 14 24.42 -18.54 -37.52
CA PHE A 14 24.02 -17.79 -36.33
C PHE A 14 24.47 -16.33 -36.47
N ALA A 15 23.51 -15.41 -36.51
CA ALA A 15 23.74 -13.99 -36.22
C ALA A 15 22.91 -13.62 -34.99
N PRO A 16 23.51 -12.95 -33.98
CA PRO A 16 22.78 -12.07 -33.09
C PRO A 16 23.37 -10.66 -33.18
N ALA A 17 22.57 -9.69 -33.64
CA ALA A 17 21.60 -8.91 -32.85
C ALA A 17 22.24 -7.57 -32.42
N ALA A 18 21.71 -6.49 -33.00
CA ALA A 18 22.15 -5.13 -32.77
C ALA A 18 22.02 -4.70 -31.30
N LEU A 19 23.04 -4.02 -30.80
CA LEU A 19 23.04 -3.32 -29.52
C LEU A 19 22.02 -2.17 -29.56
N ALA A 20 20.92 -2.31 -28.83
CA ALA A 20 20.06 -1.18 -28.49
C ALA A 20 20.72 -0.40 -27.34
N SER A 21 21.14 0.85 -27.62
CA SER A 21 21.58 1.79 -26.61
C SER A 21 20.42 2.14 -25.69
N VAL A 22 20.52 1.74 -24.42
CA VAL A 22 19.61 2.18 -23.36
C VAL A 22 19.93 3.64 -23.06
N VAL A 23 19.06 4.54 -23.50
CA VAL A 23 19.04 5.93 -23.05
C VAL A 23 18.52 5.92 -21.61
N ALA A 24 19.37 6.29 -20.66
CA ALA A 24 18.95 6.50 -19.28
C ALA A 24 18.04 7.75 -19.21
N ILE A 25 16.78 7.55 -18.82
CA ILE A 25 15.87 8.64 -18.47
C ILE A 25 16.16 9.03 -17.01
N PRO A 26 16.49 10.29 -16.69
CA PRO A 26 16.52 10.75 -15.31
C PRO A 26 15.07 10.87 -14.81
N GLY A 27 14.64 9.95 -13.93
CA GLY A 27 13.32 10.05 -13.29
C GLY A 27 12.62 8.75 -12.87
N ALA A 28 13.25 7.58 -12.95
CA ALA A 28 12.64 6.33 -12.46
C ALA A 28 13.12 5.97 -11.03
N GLU A 29 12.50 6.57 -10.03
CA GLU A 29 12.33 5.99 -8.68
C GLU A 29 11.16 4.99 -8.75
N THR A 30 11.10 3.79 -8.15
CA THR A 30 11.99 3.00 -7.29
C THR A 30 11.54 1.52 -7.40
N ASN A 31 12.47 0.57 -7.54
CA ASN A 31 12.20 -0.86 -7.30
C ASN A 31 12.46 -1.21 -5.82
N ASN A 32 11.94 -0.39 -4.91
CA ASN A 32 12.05 -0.65 -3.48
C ASN A 32 10.68 -1.09 -2.95
N PRO A 33 10.48 -2.37 -2.60
CA PRO A 33 9.23 -2.82 -1.99
C PRO A 33 8.96 -2.14 -0.62
N ASN A 34 9.97 -1.51 -0.01
CA ASN A 34 9.85 -0.67 1.19
C ASN A 34 9.64 0.83 0.91
N ALA A 35 9.51 1.27 -0.35
CA ALA A 35 9.04 2.64 -0.64
C ALA A 35 7.57 2.86 -0.23
N LEU A 36 6.86 1.80 0.17
CA LEU A 36 5.50 1.82 0.71
C LEU A 36 5.42 2.02 2.22
N ILE A 37 6.54 1.97 2.96
CA ILE A 37 6.63 2.63 4.27
C ILE A 37 7.14 4.05 4.03
N GLU A 38 6.44 4.79 3.17
CA GLU A 38 6.52 6.24 3.13
C GLU A 38 6.18 6.67 4.57
N LYS A 39 7.15 7.27 5.29
CA LYS A 39 7.05 7.69 6.69
C LYS A 39 5.61 8.09 7.02
N ARG A 40 4.89 7.22 7.74
CA ARG A 40 3.44 7.34 7.88
C ARG A 40 3.14 8.67 8.54
N ASP A 41 2.70 9.63 7.73
CA ASP A 41 2.39 10.97 8.16
C ASP A 41 0.99 10.91 8.73
N MET A 42 0.87 11.19 10.02
CA MET A 42 -0.41 11.30 10.73
C MET A 42 -1.44 12.16 10.00
N HIS A 43 -0.98 13.12 9.19
CA HIS A 43 -1.88 13.97 8.43
C HIS A 43 -2.37 13.35 7.12
N ARG A 44 -1.69 12.31 6.61
CA ARG A 44 -1.94 11.68 5.30
C ARG A 44 -2.47 10.25 5.37
N GLN A 45 -2.08 9.46 6.35
CA GLN A 45 -2.42 8.04 6.41
C GLN A 45 -2.66 7.59 7.85
N LEU A 46 -3.79 6.92 8.10
CA LEU A 46 -4.17 6.47 9.42
C LEU A 46 -5.03 5.19 9.35
N PHE A 47 -4.93 4.33 10.37
CA PHE A 47 -5.71 3.09 10.49
C PHE A 47 -6.11 2.83 11.95
N CYS A 48 -7.11 1.98 12.18
CA CYS A 48 -7.57 1.62 13.52
C CYS A 48 -6.91 0.32 13.99
N VAL A 49 -6.59 0.28 15.29
CA VAL A 49 -6.07 -0.93 15.95
C VAL A 49 -6.93 -1.37 17.12
N ASP A 50 -7.07 -2.68 17.28
CA ASP A 50 -7.77 -3.31 18.39
C ASP A 50 -6.82 -4.22 19.18
N TYR A 51 -6.46 -3.78 20.39
CA TYR A 51 -5.53 -4.50 21.25
C TYR A 51 -6.10 -5.80 21.82
N ASP A 52 -7.42 -5.95 21.90
CA ASP A 52 -8.03 -7.19 22.39
C ASP A 52 -7.99 -8.29 21.32
N ARG A 53 -8.13 -7.92 20.04
CA ARG A 53 -7.82 -8.82 18.91
C ARG A 53 -6.32 -9.07 18.74
N ALA A 54 -5.48 -8.13 19.17
CA ALA A 54 -4.02 -8.26 19.16
C ALA A 54 -3.45 -9.26 20.19
N LYS A 55 -4.21 -9.63 21.23
CA LYS A 55 -3.75 -10.56 22.28
C LYS A 55 -3.56 -12.00 21.79
N ASN A 56 -4.00 -12.32 20.57
CA ASN A 56 -3.77 -13.61 19.91
C ASN A 56 -2.68 -13.55 18.82
N LEU A 57 -1.81 -12.52 18.82
CA LEU A 57 -0.78 -12.37 17.79
C LEU A 57 0.39 -13.33 18.01
N VAL A 58 0.62 -14.17 17.01
CA VAL A 58 1.85 -14.93 16.81
C VAL A 58 2.95 -13.97 16.37
N GLU A 59 4.18 -14.13 16.85
CA GLU A 59 5.34 -13.41 16.33
C GLU A 59 5.47 -13.68 14.81
N GLY A 60 5.33 -12.63 13.99
CA GLY A 60 5.23 -12.74 12.52
C GLY A 60 3.80 -12.79 11.96
N GLY A 61 2.76 -12.67 12.79
CA GLY A 61 1.37 -12.52 12.39
C GLY A 61 1.01 -11.05 12.09
N GLU A 62 0.33 -10.83 10.97
CA GLU A 62 -0.08 -9.51 10.48
C GLU A 62 -1.22 -8.93 11.37
N VAL A 63 -0.74 -8.25 12.42
CA VAL A 63 -1.16 -7.01 13.09
C VAL A 63 -2.55 -6.86 13.73
N SER A 64 -2.53 -6.06 14.79
CA SER A 64 -3.66 -5.52 15.54
C SER A 64 -4.59 -4.60 14.75
N GLU A 65 -4.60 -4.61 13.41
CA GLU A 65 -5.43 -3.71 12.61
C GLU A 65 -6.89 -4.17 12.53
N ASP A 66 -7.79 -3.21 12.62
CA ASP A 66 -9.23 -3.42 12.52
C ASP A 66 -9.76 -2.70 11.28
N ASN A 67 -9.89 -3.44 10.18
CA ASN A 67 -10.35 -2.90 8.90
C ASN A 67 -11.78 -2.35 8.97
N ASP A 68 -12.68 -3.05 9.67
CA ASP A 68 -14.07 -2.61 9.81
C ASP A 68 -14.13 -1.30 10.59
N ALA A 69 -13.37 -1.19 11.68
CA ALA A 69 -13.27 0.06 12.41
C ALA A 69 -12.60 1.17 11.56
N THR A 70 -11.60 0.82 10.75
CA THR A 70 -10.92 1.76 9.86
C THR A 70 -11.86 2.33 8.80
N ASP A 71 -12.65 1.48 8.16
CA ASP A 71 -13.64 1.88 7.14
C ASP A 71 -14.70 2.82 7.73
N ASN A 72 -15.24 2.44 8.90
CA ASN A 72 -16.21 3.24 9.62
C ASN A 72 -15.62 4.58 10.07
N ALA A 73 -14.43 4.58 10.65
CA ALA A 73 -13.75 5.78 11.09
C ALA A 73 -13.45 6.72 9.92
N CYS A 74 -12.95 6.20 8.80
CA CYS A 74 -12.69 6.98 7.59
C CYS A 74 -13.96 7.58 7.00
N ALA A 75 -15.06 6.82 7.00
CA ALA A 75 -16.36 7.32 6.55
C ALA A 75 -16.92 8.43 7.46
N MET A 76 -16.63 8.40 8.77
CA MET A 76 -16.95 9.51 9.68
C MET A 76 -16.03 10.72 9.46
N TYR A 77 -14.72 10.48 9.31
CA TYR A 77 -13.73 11.52 9.06
C TYR A 77 -14.02 12.29 7.77
N ARG A 78 -14.43 11.58 6.71
CA ARG A 78 -14.86 12.20 5.43
C ARG A 78 -16.08 13.11 5.58
N ARG A 79 -16.99 12.78 6.50
CA ARG A 79 -18.20 13.59 6.79
C ARG A 79 -17.94 14.69 7.82
N ARG A 80 -16.71 14.78 8.35
CA ARG A 80 -16.36 15.74 9.39
C ARG A 80 -16.46 17.17 8.87
N ASN A 81 -17.08 18.01 9.67
CA ASN A 81 -17.24 19.44 9.42
C ASN A 81 -17.43 20.17 10.76
N THR A 82 -16.32 20.40 11.47
CA THR A 82 -16.32 21.00 12.83
C THR A 82 -16.00 22.50 12.84
N GLY A 83 -15.78 23.10 11.68
CA GLY A 83 -15.29 24.47 11.55
C GLY A 83 -14.82 24.80 10.13
N ASN A 84 -13.98 25.81 10.00
CA ASN A 84 -13.55 26.37 8.71
C ASN A 84 -12.05 26.18 8.41
N LYS A 85 -11.28 25.59 9.33
CA LYS A 85 -9.87 25.31 9.11
C LYS A 85 -9.70 24.06 8.25
N LYS A 86 -8.50 23.89 7.70
CA LYS A 86 -8.18 22.75 6.82
C LYS A 86 -8.47 21.41 7.50
N TRP A 87 -7.96 21.23 8.71
CA TRP A 87 -8.18 20.03 9.52
C TRP A 87 -9.59 19.94 10.11
N ASP A 88 -10.49 20.92 9.89
CA ASP A 88 -11.91 20.83 10.30
C ASP A 88 -12.74 19.93 9.37
N LYS A 89 -12.20 19.59 8.19
CA LYS A 89 -12.87 18.86 7.11
C LYS A 89 -11.89 17.88 6.48
N CYS A 90 -12.40 16.79 5.90
CA CYS A 90 -11.59 15.91 5.06
C CYS A 90 -12.34 15.54 3.77
N PRO A 91 -12.44 16.47 2.80
CA PRO A 91 -13.17 16.23 1.55
C PRO A 91 -12.49 15.18 0.64
N ASP A 92 -11.21 14.92 0.88
CA ASP A 92 -10.34 14.03 0.13
C ASP A 92 -10.04 12.71 0.87
N CYS A 93 -10.72 12.43 2.00
CA CYS A 93 -10.54 11.17 2.72
C CYS A 93 -11.11 9.98 1.93
N TYR A 94 -10.32 8.93 1.73
CA TYR A 94 -10.77 7.67 1.14
C TYR A 94 -10.02 6.46 1.71
N ILE A 95 -10.60 5.27 1.54
CA ILE A 95 -9.97 4.01 1.93
C ILE A 95 -9.04 3.51 0.82
N ARG A 96 -7.86 3.07 1.20
CA ARG A 96 -6.91 2.34 0.37
C ARG A 96 -6.54 1.03 1.06
N VAL A 97 -6.59 -0.08 0.33
CA VAL A 97 -6.02 -1.34 0.78
C VAL A 97 -4.53 -1.36 0.39
N LEU A 98 -3.65 -1.61 1.36
CA LEU A 98 -2.22 -1.66 1.10
C LEU A 98 -1.86 -2.86 0.21
N LYS A 99 -1.03 -2.63 -0.80
CA LYS A 99 -0.63 -3.70 -1.74
C LYS A 99 0.20 -4.75 -1.03
N GLY A 100 -0.19 -6.02 -1.16
CA GLY A 100 0.52 -7.14 -0.55
C GLY A 100 0.10 -7.42 0.90
N SER A 101 -0.88 -6.69 1.44
CA SER A 101 -1.55 -7.01 2.70
C SER A 101 -3.07 -6.89 2.54
N ASN A 102 -3.81 -7.25 3.60
CA ASN A 102 -5.26 -7.02 3.69
C ASN A 102 -5.58 -5.82 4.58
N ILE A 103 -4.68 -4.86 4.71
CA ILE A 103 -4.81 -3.75 5.66
C ILE A 103 -5.50 -2.57 4.97
N HIS A 104 -6.59 -2.09 5.57
CA HIS A 104 -7.29 -0.88 5.15
C HIS A 104 -6.65 0.33 5.83
N VAL A 105 -6.45 1.40 5.06
CA VAL A 105 -5.89 2.66 5.54
C VAL A 105 -6.75 3.81 5.02
N CYS A 106 -7.08 4.74 5.90
CA CYS A 106 -7.71 6.00 5.51
C CYS A 106 -6.61 6.96 5.02
N ILE A 107 -6.78 7.51 3.82
CA ILE A 107 -5.81 8.38 3.15
C ILE A 107 -6.41 9.76 2.94
N SER A 108 -5.61 10.80 3.17
CA SER A 108 -5.86 12.18 2.77
C SER A 108 -4.62 12.76 2.10
N GLU A 109 -4.65 12.92 0.79
CA GLU A 109 -3.55 13.53 0.03
C GLU A 109 -3.37 15.00 0.41
N GLY A 110 -4.47 15.66 0.74
CA GLY A 110 -4.55 17.03 1.19
C GLY A 110 -4.05 17.25 2.60
N ARG A 111 -3.63 16.24 3.38
CA ARG A 111 -3.17 16.42 4.79
C ARG A 111 -4.25 16.98 5.72
N HIS A 112 -5.44 16.39 5.70
CA HIS A 112 -6.58 16.82 6.51
C HIS A 112 -6.76 16.04 7.83
N MET A 113 -5.96 15.00 8.04
CA MET A 113 -6.15 14.09 9.17
C MET A 113 -5.32 14.47 10.40
N GLY A 114 -5.74 14.01 11.58
CA GLY A 114 -5.11 14.22 12.87
C GLY A 114 -5.23 12.95 13.72
N GLY A 115 -4.19 12.64 14.49
CA GLY A 115 -4.06 11.37 15.20
C GLY A 115 -5.00 11.22 16.40
N ASP A 116 -5.25 12.31 17.12
CA ASP A 116 -6.22 12.36 18.22
C ASP A 116 -7.66 12.25 17.70
N GLU A 117 -7.99 12.94 16.60
CA GLU A 117 -9.29 12.77 15.96
C GLU A 117 -9.52 11.36 15.41
N MET A 118 -8.50 10.76 14.79
CA MET A 118 -8.66 9.38 14.32
C MET A 118 -8.85 8.41 15.48
N THR A 119 -8.10 8.58 16.58
CA THR A 119 -8.31 7.78 17.78
C THR A 119 -9.74 7.89 18.29
N TYR A 120 -10.33 9.08 18.28
CA TYR A 120 -11.74 9.27 18.62
C TYR A 120 -12.68 8.45 17.72
N TYR A 121 -12.50 8.51 16.39
CA TYR A 121 -13.37 7.78 15.46
C TYR A 121 -13.13 6.27 15.46
N CYS A 122 -11.90 5.80 15.68
CA CYS A 122 -11.59 4.38 15.86
C CYS A 122 -12.30 3.82 17.09
N LYS A 123 -12.24 4.53 18.22
CA LYS A 123 -13.00 4.16 19.44
C LYS A 123 -14.50 4.13 19.20
N LYS A 124 -15.03 5.14 18.49
CA LYS A 124 -16.45 5.18 18.11
C LYS A 124 -16.85 4.03 17.18
N SER A 125 -15.89 3.44 16.47
CA SER A 125 -16.08 2.34 15.52
C SER A 125 -15.74 0.97 16.13
N GLY A 126 -15.48 0.89 17.43
CA GLY A 126 -15.25 -0.37 18.15
C GLY A 126 -13.78 -0.80 18.28
N ALA A 127 -12.83 -0.02 17.77
CA ALA A 127 -11.41 -0.25 17.95
C ALA A 127 -10.87 0.45 19.22
N HIS A 128 -9.62 0.15 19.60
CA HIS A 128 -9.00 0.72 20.79
C HIS A 128 -8.30 2.05 20.52
N HIS A 129 -7.63 2.18 19.38
CA HIS A 129 -6.77 3.32 19.07
C HIS A 129 -6.65 3.57 17.56
N GLY A 130 -6.29 4.79 17.17
CA GLY A 130 -5.93 5.11 15.79
C GLY A 130 -4.41 5.25 15.68
N HIS A 131 -3.79 4.60 14.70
CA HIS A 131 -2.34 4.59 14.49
C HIS A 131 -1.98 5.24 13.16
N THR A 132 -0.75 5.79 13.11
CA THR A 132 -0.09 6.35 11.93
C THR A 132 0.78 5.32 11.26
#